data_AF-A0A9D6LEK8-F1
#
_entry.id   AF-A0A9D6LEK8-F1
#
_cell.length_a   1.000
_cell.length_b   1.000
_cell.length_c   1.000
_cell.angle_alpha   90.00
_cell.angle_beta   90.00
_cell.angle_gamma   90.00
#
_symmetry.space_group_name_H-M   'P 1'
#
loop_
_entity.id
_entity.type
_entity.pdbx_description
1 polymer ?
#
loop_
_entity_poly.entity_id
_entity_poly.type
_entity_poly.pdbx_seq_one_letter_code
_entity_poly.pdbx_strand_id
1 'polypeptide(L)'
;MQLLRKIETQAFDKMQYLLGSSITRWPFSELTTSAWRALVARMPRRPGIMLAPERPAMASGERPLELPPGGGLLTNVKDAGLLYFDELSQAAHDVFRKSDFDRLVREKRGKTYEYKIDLLEVQPEPGTVFTKFAMQPRILELARSYLGVTPQYFAQCLWMDIPTEADPVDTQKWHRDPDDFKCLKVFVQLSEVTPETGPFCYVPVEHSRKLYGQFGKFRRFDHRHRVSDEEMREYVPEKDWVTVTGPVGTVAFVDTASCFHRGLKPRSGRRFMFQAVFTSAAPRVYWNR
;
A
#
# COMPACT_ATOMS: atom_id res chain seq x y z
N MET A 1 14.01 14.70 30.58
CA MET A 1 14.75 13.44 30.33
C MET A 1 14.16 12.19 31.01
N GLN A 2 13.63 12.25 32.24
CA GLN A 2 12.99 11.09 32.88
C GLN A 2 11.64 10.67 32.28
N LEU A 3 10.88 11.60 31.69
CA LEU A 3 9.61 11.30 30.99
C LEU A 3 9.83 10.53 29.68
N LEU A 4 10.92 10.83 28.95
CA LEU A 4 11.29 10.17 27.69
C LEU A 4 11.77 8.73 27.90
N ARG A 5 12.59 8.47 28.92
CA ARG A 5 12.97 7.09 29.30
C ARG A 5 11.78 6.27 29.79
N LYS A 6 10.79 6.89 30.45
CA LYS A 6 9.53 6.23 30.84
C LYS A 6 8.69 5.85 29.62
N ILE A 7 8.69 6.66 28.55
CA ILE A 7 7.99 6.35 27.29
C ILE A 7 8.70 5.22 26.52
N GLU A 8 10.03 5.18 26.52
CA GLU A 8 10.84 4.19 25.77
C GLU A 8 10.76 2.76 26.30
N THR A 9 10.63 2.57 27.61
CA THR A 9 10.46 1.23 28.23
C THR A 9 8.99 0.86 28.37
N GLN A 10 8.10 1.83 28.62
CA GLN A 10 6.66 1.54 28.70
C GLN A 10 6.04 1.27 27.33
N ALA A 11 6.55 1.75 26.20
CA ALA A 11 5.87 1.63 24.90
C ALA A 11 5.55 0.16 24.49
N PHE A 12 6.34 -0.81 24.93
CA PHE A 12 6.13 -2.23 24.61
C PHE A 12 5.13 -2.90 25.60
N ASP A 13 5.33 -2.71 26.90
CA ASP A 13 4.44 -3.27 27.94
C ASP A 13 3.10 -2.55 28.03
N LYS A 14 3.04 -1.23 27.76
CA LYS A 14 1.79 -0.49 27.55
C LYS A 14 1.11 -0.93 26.25
N MET A 15 1.81 -1.41 25.23
CA MET A 15 1.12 -1.95 24.06
C MET A 15 0.29 -3.17 24.45
N GLN A 16 0.84 -4.10 25.25
CA GLN A 16 0.08 -5.23 25.78
C GLN A 16 -0.99 -4.81 26.82
N TYR A 17 -0.67 -3.86 27.71
CA TYR A 17 -1.58 -3.42 28.79
C TYR A 17 -2.75 -2.52 28.29
N LEU A 18 -2.52 -1.67 27.28
CA LEU A 18 -3.52 -0.76 26.70
C LEU A 18 -4.40 -1.45 25.63
N LEU A 19 -4.00 -2.62 25.14
CA LEU A 19 -4.88 -3.51 24.37
C LEU A 19 -5.96 -4.16 25.25
N GLY A 20 -5.85 -4.07 26.58
CA GLY A 20 -6.89 -4.43 27.55
C GLY A 20 -7.92 -3.33 27.80
N SER A 21 -7.53 -2.05 27.82
CA SER A 21 -8.41 -0.92 28.17
C SER A 21 -8.46 0.21 27.12
N SER A 22 -9.64 0.39 26.51
CA SER A 22 -10.20 1.57 25.82
C SER A 22 -9.34 2.51 24.93
N ILE A 23 -8.16 2.14 24.44
CA ILE A 23 -7.44 3.01 23.47
C ILE A 23 -7.91 2.72 22.05
N THR A 24 -8.76 3.61 21.57
CA THR A 24 -9.29 3.71 20.20
C THR A 24 -8.59 4.82 19.40
N ARG A 25 -7.44 5.33 19.91
CA ARG A 25 -6.89 6.63 19.52
C ARG A 25 -5.36 6.75 19.64
N TRP A 26 -4.59 5.71 19.31
CA TRP A 26 -3.12 5.86 19.25
C TRP A 26 -2.64 5.96 17.81
N PRO A 27 -2.50 7.15 17.24
CA PRO A 27 -1.92 7.25 15.92
C PRO A 27 -0.39 7.20 16.04
N PHE A 28 0.24 6.21 15.39
CA PHE A 28 1.70 6.16 15.23
C PHE A 28 2.29 7.43 14.56
N SER A 29 1.45 8.27 13.97
CA SER A 29 1.81 9.59 13.46
C SER A 29 2.16 10.62 14.53
N GLU A 30 1.79 10.39 15.80
CA GLU A 30 2.19 11.26 16.92
C GLU A 30 3.54 10.87 17.53
N LEU A 31 4.11 9.72 17.13
CA LEU A 31 5.45 9.34 17.57
C LEU A 31 6.50 10.21 16.90
N THR A 32 7.44 10.72 17.70
CA THR A 32 8.68 11.28 17.14
C THR A 32 9.41 10.21 16.32
N THR A 33 10.18 10.63 15.32
CA THR A 33 10.98 9.71 14.49
C THR A 33 11.88 8.80 15.34
N SER A 34 12.45 9.31 16.42
CA SER A 34 13.29 8.53 17.35
C SER A 34 12.49 7.47 18.10
N ALA A 35 11.32 7.82 18.63
CA ALA A 35 10.44 6.87 19.32
C ALA A 35 9.94 5.78 18.35
N TRP A 36 9.58 6.18 17.12
CA TRP A 36 9.19 5.25 16.06
C TRP A 36 10.31 4.27 15.70
N ARG A 37 11.54 4.75 15.49
CA ARG A 37 12.70 3.89 15.23
C ARG A 37 12.96 2.90 16.37
N ALA A 38 12.89 3.37 17.61
CA ALA A 38 13.09 2.53 18.79
C ALA A 38 11.99 1.45 18.91
N LEU A 39 10.76 1.76 18.50
CA LEU A 39 9.67 0.80 18.46
C LEU A 39 9.88 -0.25 17.36
N VAL A 40 10.13 0.17 16.11
CA VAL A 40 10.37 -0.72 14.97
C VAL A 40 11.57 -1.66 15.22
N ALA A 41 12.62 -1.18 15.89
CA ALA A 41 13.78 -1.99 16.25
C ALA A 41 13.45 -3.18 17.19
N ARG A 42 12.33 -3.11 17.92
CA ARG A 42 11.85 -4.18 18.82
C ARG A 42 10.79 -5.06 18.17
N MET A 43 10.30 -4.72 16.98
CA MET A 43 9.29 -5.50 16.28
C MET A 43 9.91 -6.72 15.58
N PRO A 44 9.22 -7.86 15.55
CA PRO A 44 9.68 -9.01 14.80
C PRO A 44 9.75 -8.65 13.32
N ARG A 45 10.84 -9.07 12.66
CA ARG A 45 10.97 -9.02 11.21
C ARG A 45 10.59 -10.37 10.64
N ARG A 46 9.97 -10.39 9.47
CA ARG A 46 9.73 -11.67 8.79
C ARG A 46 11.02 -12.15 8.15
N PRO A 47 11.40 -13.42 8.35
CA PRO A 47 12.52 -14.01 7.64
C PRO A 47 12.31 -13.93 6.12
N GLY A 48 13.39 -13.74 5.36
CA GLY A 48 13.36 -13.75 3.90
C GLY A 48 12.84 -12.47 3.22
N ILE A 49 12.43 -11.45 3.96
CA ILE A 49 12.06 -10.16 3.36
C ILE A 49 13.30 -9.34 3.01
N MET A 50 13.33 -8.82 1.78
CA MET A 50 14.41 -7.97 1.29
C MET A 50 14.43 -6.63 2.04
N LEU A 51 15.59 -6.23 2.55
CA LEU A 51 15.80 -4.91 3.13
C LEU A 51 16.35 -3.97 2.07
N ALA A 52 15.89 -2.72 2.09
CA ALA A 52 16.53 -1.67 1.33
C ALA A 52 18.01 -1.55 1.75
N PRO A 53 18.95 -1.41 0.79
CA PRO A 53 20.35 -1.16 1.12
C PRO A 53 20.52 0.13 1.94
N GLU A 54 21.65 0.25 2.64
CA GLU A 54 22.01 1.49 3.31
C GLU A 54 22.15 2.60 2.26
N ARG A 55 21.35 3.68 2.45
CA ARG A 55 21.19 4.87 1.58
C ARG A 55 21.63 4.66 0.11
N PRO A 56 20.69 4.39 -0.81
CA PRO A 56 21.07 4.26 -2.21
C PRO A 56 21.73 5.57 -2.70
N ALA A 57 22.80 5.45 -3.48
CA ALA A 57 23.43 6.62 -4.09
C ALA A 57 22.44 7.24 -5.10
N MET A 58 21.98 8.45 -4.81
CA MET A 58 21.30 9.29 -5.79
C MET A 58 22.32 9.94 -6.71
N ALA A 59 21.93 10.17 -7.96
CA ALA A 59 22.73 11.00 -8.86
C ALA A 59 22.84 12.42 -8.30
N SER A 60 24.01 13.05 -8.48
CA SER A 60 24.28 14.39 -7.99
C SER A 60 23.27 15.40 -8.58
N GLY A 61 22.64 16.20 -7.72
CA GLY A 61 21.66 17.22 -8.12
C GLY A 61 20.20 16.75 -8.21
N GLU A 62 19.91 15.45 -8.06
CA GLU A 62 18.53 14.97 -7.98
C GLU A 62 17.91 15.27 -6.60
N ARG A 63 16.69 15.82 -6.61
CA ARG A 63 15.87 15.95 -5.40
C ARG A 63 15.11 14.64 -5.13
N PRO A 64 15.08 14.14 -3.89
CA PRO A 64 14.27 12.99 -3.51
C PRO A 64 12.79 13.24 -3.81
N LEU A 65 12.06 12.17 -4.14
CA LEU A 65 10.59 12.22 -4.16
C LEU A 65 10.09 12.31 -2.71
N GLU A 66 9.04 13.09 -2.49
CA GLU A 66 8.40 13.24 -1.19
C GLU A 66 6.93 12.84 -1.26
N LEU A 67 6.45 12.13 -0.24
CA LEU A 67 5.02 11.84 -0.12
C LEU A 67 4.32 13.08 0.46
N PRO A 68 3.34 13.69 -0.23
CA PRO A 68 2.60 14.82 0.28
C PRO A 68 1.89 14.51 1.61
N PRO A 69 1.53 15.53 2.41
CA PRO A 69 0.84 15.34 3.68
C PRO A 69 -0.45 14.50 3.60
N GLY A 70 -1.13 14.52 2.45
CA GLY A 70 -2.31 13.71 2.18
C GLY A 70 -2.05 12.21 2.02
N GLY A 71 -0.78 11.77 2.09
CA GLY A 71 -0.36 10.38 2.03
C GLY A 71 -0.48 9.74 0.65
N GLY A 72 -0.58 10.55 -0.40
CA GLY A 72 -0.60 10.09 -1.79
C GLY A 72 0.18 11.02 -2.71
N LEU A 73 1.01 10.47 -3.58
CA LEU A 73 1.69 11.17 -4.68
C LEU A 73 1.27 10.53 -6.01
N LEU A 74 0.61 11.31 -6.86
CA LEU A 74 0.28 10.92 -8.23
C LEU A 74 1.25 11.59 -9.20
N THR A 75 1.85 10.80 -10.07
CA THR A 75 2.86 11.24 -11.05
C THR A 75 2.92 10.24 -12.20
N ASN A 76 3.96 10.30 -13.04
CA ASN A 76 4.27 9.28 -14.02
C ASN A 76 5.75 8.92 -13.95
N VAL A 77 6.13 7.81 -14.58
CA VAL A 77 7.50 7.28 -14.58
C VAL A 77 8.54 8.30 -15.05
N LYS A 78 8.20 9.16 -16.03
CA LYS A 78 9.13 10.15 -16.58
C LYS A 78 9.36 11.31 -15.60
N ASP A 79 8.28 11.90 -15.10
CA ASP A 79 8.35 13.04 -14.17
C ASP A 79 8.94 12.62 -12.81
N ALA A 80 8.67 11.38 -12.41
CA ALA A 80 9.25 10.76 -11.23
C ALA A 80 10.65 10.19 -11.47
N GLY A 81 11.25 10.35 -12.66
CA GLY A 81 12.61 9.90 -12.97
C GLY A 81 12.85 8.42 -12.68
N LEU A 82 11.84 7.57 -12.89
CA LEU A 82 11.89 6.15 -12.56
C LEU A 82 12.56 5.37 -13.69
N LEU A 83 13.63 4.68 -13.34
CA LEU A 83 14.39 3.81 -14.21
C LEU A 83 13.69 2.46 -14.38
N TYR A 84 14.09 1.72 -15.41
CA TYR A 84 13.67 0.35 -15.71
C TYR A 84 12.18 0.16 -16.07
N PHE A 85 11.45 1.23 -16.40
CA PHE A 85 10.02 1.11 -16.69
C PHE A 85 9.74 0.28 -17.96
N ASP A 86 10.53 0.48 -19.02
CA ASP A 86 10.33 -0.24 -20.28
C ASP A 86 10.59 -1.74 -20.08
N GLU A 87 11.65 -2.10 -19.36
CA GLU A 87 11.97 -3.48 -19.03
C GLU A 87 10.94 -4.09 -18.07
N LEU A 88 10.45 -3.33 -17.08
CA LEU A 88 9.36 -3.75 -16.20
C LEU A 88 8.10 -4.06 -17.03
N SER A 89 7.72 -3.12 -17.90
CA SER A 89 6.51 -3.24 -18.72
C SER A 89 6.61 -4.43 -19.67
N GLN A 90 7.75 -4.58 -20.35
CA GLN A 90 7.99 -5.71 -21.24
C GLN A 90 7.93 -7.04 -20.49
N ALA A 91 8.62 -7.16 -19.35
CA ALA A 91 8.62 -8.39 -18.56
C ALA A 91 7.23 -8.73 -18.00
N ALA A 92 6.47 -7.73 -17.55
CA ALA A 92 5.10 -7.93 -17.08
C ALA A 92 4.17 -8.43 -18.21
N HIS A 93 4.28 -7.85 -19.41
CA HIS A 93 3.53 -8.32 -20.57
C HIS A 93 3.97 -9.71 -21.02
N ASP A 94 5.26 -10.07 -20.88
CA ASP A 94 5.73 -11.42 -21.15
C ASP A 94 5.18 -12.44 -20.14
N VAL A 95 5.09 -12.08 -18.86
CA VAL A 95 4.41 -12.90 -17.84
C VAL A 95 2.95 -13.12 -18.25
N PHE A 96 2.24 -12.05 -18.64
CA PHE A 96 0.86 -12.17 -19.11
C PHE A 96 0.73 -13.07 -20.36
N ARG A 97 1.56 -12.87 -21.40
CA ARG A 97 1.53 -13.68 -22.64
C ARG A 97 1.82 -15.17 -22.39
N LYS A 98 2.68 -15.48 -21.42
CA LYS A 98 3.03 -16.86 -21.05
C LYS A 98 2.02 -17.51 -20.11
N SER A 99 1.15 -16.70 -19.48
CA SER A 99 0.11 -17.21 -18.59
C SER A 99 -1.04 -17.85 -19.37
N ASP A 100 -1.60 -18.94 -18.86
CA ASP A 100 -2.90 -19.44 -19.32
C ASP A 100 -4.00 -18.60 -18.66
N PHE A 101 -4.17 -17.37 -19.16
CA PHE A 101 -5.04 -16.38 -18.54
C PHE A 101 -6.49 -16.85 -18.44
N ASP A 102 -7.00 -17.51 -19.49
CA ASP A 102 -8.38 -18.01 -19.50
C ASP A 102 -8.59 -19.10 -18.43
N ARG A 103 -7.59 -19.96 -18.22
CA ARG A 103 -7.61 -20.89 -17.09
C ARG A 103 -7.61 -20.17 -15.75
N LEU A 104 -6.74 -19.18 -15.56
CA LEU A 104 -6.69 -18.40 -14.30
C LEU A 104 -8.04 -17.73 -14.00
N VAL A 105 -8.69 -17.15 -15.02
CA VAL A 105 -10.04 -16.58 -14.88
C VAL A 105 -11.05 -17.66 -14.46
N ARG A 106 -11.04 -18.84 -15.10
CA ARG A 106 -11.93 -19.95 -14.69
C ARG A 106 -11.69 -20.39 -13.25
N GLU A 107 -10.44 -20.47 -12.82
CA GLU A 107 -10.07 -20.86 -11.45
C GLU A 107 -10.47 -19.83 -10.39
N LYS A 108 -10.69 -18.57 -10.78
CA LYS A 108 -11.15 -17.50 -9.90
C LYS A 108 -12.67 -17.42 -9.78
N ARG A 109 -13.44 -17.90 -10.77
CA ARG A 109 -14.92 -17.85 -10.75
C ARG A 109 -15.50 -18.44 -9.46
N GLY A 110 -16.44 -17.72 -8.85
CA GLY A 110 -17.11 -18.16 -7.62
C GLY A 110 -16.25 -18.05 -6.34
N LYS A 111 -15.01 -17.55 -6.44
CA LYS A 111 -14.21 -17.17 -5.26
C LYS A 111 -14.48 -15.71 -4.89
N THR A 112 -14.20 -15.35 -3.64
CA THR A 112 -14.35 -13.97 -3.13
C THR A 112 -13.60 -12.92 -3.97
N TYR A 113 -12.49 -13.29 -4.60
CA TYR A 113 -11.68 -12.42 -5.46
C TYR A 113 -11.75 -12.85 -6.93
N GLU A 114 -12.95 -13.06 -7.46
CA GLU A 114 -13.11 -13.50 -8.84
C GLU A 114 -12.60 -12.48 -9.88
N TYR A 115 -12.58 -11.20 -9.50
CA TYR A 115 -12.20 -10.07 -10.36
C TYR A 115 -10.70 -9.76 -10.39
N LYS A 116 -9.88 -10.41 -9.55
CA LYS A 116 -8.48 -10.00 -9.30
C LYS A 116 -7.52 -11.19 -9.34
N ILE A 117 -6.57 -11.11 -10.28
CA ILE A 117 -5.56 -12.15 -10.51
C ILE A 117 -4.17 -11.53 -10.30
N ASP A 118 -3.34 -12.14 -9.46
CA ASP A 118 -1.90 -11.86 -9.44
C ASP A 118 -1.26 -12.78 -10.46
N LEU A 119 -0.60 -12.23 -11.48
CA LEU A 119 0.09 -13.00 -12.50
C LEU A 119 1.53 -13.34 -12.12
N LEU A 120 2.07 -12.69 -11.08
CA LEU A 120 3.46 -12.87 -10.68
C LEU A 120 3.60 -13.99 -9.64
N GLU A 121 2.75 -14.00 -8.61
CA GLU A 121 2.70 -14.99 -7.51
C GLU A 121 4.06 -15.34 -6.85
N VAL A 122 5.08 -14.49 -6.99
CA VAL A 122 6.42 -14.68 -6.40
C VAL A 122 6.78 -13.58 -5.43
N GLN A 123 7.55 -13.96 -4.41
CA GLN A 123 8.15 -13.00 -3.48
C GLN A 123 9.19 -12.12 -4.20
N PRO A 124 9.58 -10.96 -3.63
CA PRO A 124 10.71 -10.20 -4.12
C PRO A 124 11.99 -11.04 -4.22
N GLU A 125 12.54 -11.12 -5.43
CA GLU A 125 13.78 -11.85 -5.72
C GLU A 125 14.87 -10.87 -6.20
N PRO A 126 16.10 -10.94 -5.65
CA PRO A 126 17.20 -10.09 -6.09
C PRO A 126 17.49 -10.22 -7.59
N GLY A 127 17.83 -9.11 -8.23
CA GLY A 127 18.29 -9.11 -9.63
C GLY A 127 17.20 -9.18 -10.70
N THR A 128 15.96 -9.52 -10.33
CA THR A 128 14.81 -9.44 -11.26
C THR A 128 14.51 -7.98 -11.63
N VAL A 129 13.90 -7.77 -12.80
CA VAL A 129 13.51 -6.41 -13.22
C VAL A 129 12.47 -5.78 -12.30
N PHE A 130 11.55 -6.57 -11.75
CA PHE A 130 10.56 -6.12 -10.78
C PHE A 130 11.23 -5.54 -9.53
N THR A 131 12.22 -6.25 -9.00
CA THR A 131 13.01 -5.79 -7.86
C THR A 131 13.91 -4.61 -8.20
N LYS A 132 14.56 -4.60 -9.38
CA LYS A 132 15.38 -3.46 -9.83
C LYS A 132 14.56 -2.18 -9.95
N PHE A 133 13.35 -2.28 -10.53
CA PHE A 133 12.43 -1.16 -10.62
C PHE A 133 12.00 -0.68 -9.23
N ALA A 134 11.53 -1.58 -8.36
CA ALA A 134 11.01 -1.21 -7.05
C ALA A 134 12.09 -0.65 -6.10
N MET A 135 13.28 -1.25 -6.11
CA MET A 135 14.39 -0.92 -5.21
C MET A 135 15.36 0.12 -5.79
N GLN A 136 14.94 0.88 -6.79
CA GLN A 136 15.75 1.99 -7.31
C GLN A 136 15.85 3.15 -6.30
N PRO A 137 16.90 3.99 -6.38
CA PRO A 137 17.16 5.04 -5.41
C PRO A 137 15.97 5.95 -5.10
N ARG A 138 15.28 6.46 -6.12
CA ARG A 138 14.15 7.41 -5.96
C ARG A 138 12.98 6.85 -5.16
N ILE A 139 12.61 5.59 -5.39
CA ILE A 139 11.52 4.93 -4.66
C ILE A 139 11.95 4.63 -3.22
N LEU A 140 13.18 4.12 -3.05
CA LEU A 140 13.71 3.77 -1.73
C LEU A 140 13.90 4.99 -0.82
N GLU A 141 14.29 6.13 -1.39
CA GLU A 141 14.41 7.37 -0.61
C GLU A 141 13.05 7.90 -0.15
N LEU A 142 12.05 7.91 -1.03
CA LEU A 142 10.68 8.26 -0.63
C LEU A 142 10.18 7.30 0.46
N ALA A 143 10.32 5.99 0.25
CA ALA A 143 9.92 4.98 1.23
C ALA A 143 10.64 5.17 2.57
N ARG A 144 11.96 5.42 2.55
CA ARG A 144 12.77 5.63 3.77
C ARG A 144 12.37 6.93 4.48
N SER A 145 12.14 8.00 3.74
CA SER A 145 11.71 9.30 4.28
C SER A 145 10.34 9.16 4.97
N TYR A 146 9.37 8.59 4.26
CA TYR A 146 8.00 8.40 4.75
C TYR A 146 7.94 7.41 5.93
N LEU A 147 8.57 6.24 5.82
CA LEU A 147 8.58 5.23 6.87
C LEU A 147 9.46 5.64 8.06
N GLY A 148 10.45 6.51 7.88
CA GLY A 148 11.36 6.96 8.95
C GLY A 148 12.36 5.90 9.44
N VAL A 149 12.41 4.73 8.80
CA VAL A 149 13.27 3.57 9.08
C VAL A 149 13.80 2.98 7.78
N THR A 150 14.67 1.97 7.85
CA THR A 150 15.06 1.18 6.66
C THR A 150 13.84 0.43 6.13
N PRO A 151 13.38 0.72 4.89
CA PRO A 151 12.23 0.03 4.30
C PRO A 151 12.50 -1.46 4.12
N GLN A 152 11.46 -2.27 4.35
CA GLN A 152 11.41 -3.66 3.92
C GLN A 152 10.61 -3.72 2.61
N TYR A 153 11.17 -4.32 1.57
CA TYR A 153 10.43 -4.60 0.34
C TYR A 153 9.62 -5.88 0.56
N PHE A 154 8.37 -5.68 0.98
CA PHE A 154 7.54 -6.68 1.61
C PHE A 154 6.88 -7.63 0.62
N ALA A 155 6.36 -7.10 -0.48
CA ALA A 155 5.64 -7.86 -1.48
C ALA A 155 5.66 -7.14 -2.82
N GLN A 156 5.42 -7.92 -3.88
CA GLN A 156 5.23 -7.43 -5.22
C GLN A 156 4.17 -8.25 -5.94
N CYS A 157 3.39 -7.62 -6.81
CA CYS A 157 2.30 -8.26 -7.52
C CYS A 157 2.17 -7.71 -8.94
N LEU A 158 1.70 -8.54 -9.86
CA LEU A 158 1.21 -8.12 -11.17
C LEU A 158 -0.30 -8.33 -11.20
N TRP A 159 -1.04 -7.28 -10.85
CA TRP A 159 -2.49 -7.36 -10.76
C TRP A 159 -3.13 -7.18 -12.13
N MET A 160 -3.95 -8.15 -12.50
CA MET A 160 -4.94 -8.05 -13.56
C MET A 160 -6.32 -8.01 -12.94
N ASP A 161 -6.99 -6.86 -13.04
CA ASP A 161 -8.39 -6.72 -12.64
C ASP A 161 -9.30 -6.83 -13.87
N ILE A 162 -10.35 -7.64 -13.76
CA ILE A 162 -11.29 -7.94 -14.84
C ILE A 162 -12.74 -7.56 -14.47
N PRO A 163 -13.59 -7.27 -15.46
CA PRO A 163 -15.02 -7.09 -15.23
C PRO A 163 -15.64 -8.40 -14.78
N THR A 164 -16.57 -8.30 -13.83
CA THR A 164 -17.39 -9.42 -13.38
C THR A 164 -18.83 -8.97 -13.21
N GLU A 165 -19.78 -9.89 -13.04
CA GLU A 165 -21.19 -9.52 -12.76
C GLU A 165 -21.43 -9.32 -11.26
N ALA A 166 -20.62 -9.93 -10.38
CA ALA A 166 -20.82 -9.85 -8.94
C ALA A 166 -20.67 -8.42 -8.37
N ASP A 167 -21.39 -8.14 -7.28
CA ASP A 167 -21.30 -6.86 -6.59
C ASP A 167 -19.88 -6.57 -6.06
N PRO A 168 -19.50 -5.29 -5.86
CA PRO A 168 -18.23 -4.94 -5.28
C PRO A 168 -18.00 -5.58 -3.91
N VAL A 169 -16.90 -6.32 -3.77
CA VAL A 169 -16.52 -6.99 -2.53
C VAL A 169 -15.06 -6.77 -2.19
N ASP A 170 -14.73 -6.91 -0.90
CA ASP A 170 -13.38 -6.87 -0.38
C ASP A 170 -12.57 -5.64 -0.84
N THR A 171 -11.51 -5.80 -1.66
CA THR A 171 -10.63 -4.71 -2.07
C THR A 171 -11.30 -3.67 -2.97
N GLN A 172 -12.53 -3.94 -3.43
CA GLN A 172 -13.38 -2.98 -4.14
C GLN A 172 -14.24 -2.10 -3.22
N LYS A 173 -14.28 -2.42 -1.92
CA LYS A 173 -14.84 -1.56 -0.87
C LYS A 173 -13.72 -0.79 -0.17
N TRP A 174 -14.06 0.34 0.43
CA TRP A 174 -13.08 1.16 1.15
C TRP A 174 -12.49 0.39 2.34
N HIS A 175 -11.17 0.39 2.45
CA HIS A 175 -10.44 -0.27 3.53
C HIS A 175 -9.06 0.34 3.74
N ARG A 176 -8.41 -0.06 4.84
CA ARG A 176 -6.99 0.20 5.09
C ARG A 176 -6.26 -1.13 5.16
N ASP A 177 -5.05 -1.17 4.63
CA ASP A 177 -4.26 -2.39 4.62
C ASP A 177 -3.72 -2.72 6.01
N PRO A 178 -3.71 -4.01 6.42
CA PRO A 178 -3.18 -4.45 7.70
C PRO A 178 -1.69 -4.84 7.64
N ASP A 179 -0.99 -4.49 6.55
CA ASP A 179 0.38 -4.94 6.26
C ASP A 179 1.40 -4.43 7.29
N ASP A 180 1.21 -3.20 7.78
CA ASP A 180 2.00 -2.53 8.80
C ASP A 180 1.18 -1.33 9.38
N PHE A 181 1.69 -0.69 10.43
CA PHE A 181 1.21 0.61 10.91
C PHE A 181 1.55 1.77 9.97
N LYS A 182 2.67 1.66 9.24
CA LYS A 182 3.03 2.54 8.13
C LYS A 182 3.42 1.68 6.94
N CYS A 183 2.71 1.84 5.83
CA CYS A 183 2.93 1.08 4.61
C CYS A 183 2.95 2.05 3.44
N LEU A 184 3.87 1.89 2.51
CA LEU A 184 3.89 2.62 1.26
C LEU A 184 3.71 1.63 0.12
N LYS A 185 2.62 1.76 -0.64
CA LYS A 185 2.43 1.01 -1.89
C LYS A 185 2.74 1.90 -3.08
N VAL A 186 3.45 1.32 -4.04
CA VAL A 186 3.74 1.92 -5.34
C VAL A 186 2.93 1.18 -6.38
N PHE A 187 2.01 1.87 -7.02
CA PHE A 187 1.13 1.34 -8.06
C PHE A 187 1.56 1.92 -9.40
N VAL A 188 1.95 1.06 -10.34
CA VAL A 188 2.40 1.46 -11.68
C VAL A 188 1.41 0.90 -12.71
N GLN A 189 0.79 1.79 -13.48
CA GLN A 189 -0.14 1.40 -14.53
C GLN A 189 0.61 0.81 -15.74
N LEU A 190 0.28 -0.42 -16.11
CA LEU A 190 0.82 -1.13 -17.28
C LEU A 190 -0.16 -1.18 -18.44
N SER A 191 -1.42 -0.80 -18.19
CA SER A 191 -2.44 -0.46 -19.19
C SER A 191 -2.93 0.97 -18.96
N GLU A 192 -3.57 1.57 -19.95
CA GLU A 192 -4.35 2.80 -19.73
C GLU A 192 -5.46 2.53 -18.71
N VAL A 193 -5.67 3.49 -17.80
CA VAL A 193 -6.72 3.43 -16.79
C VAL A 193 -7.67 4.61 -16.96
N THR A 194 -8.88 4.31 -17.39
CA THR A 194 -10.02 5.22 -17.46
C THR A 194 -11.03 4.92 -16.34
N PRO A 195 -12.05 5.77 -16.11
CA PRO A 195 -13.13 5.48 -15.16
C PRO A 195 -13.82 4.12 -15.38
N GLU A 196 -13.86 3.63 -16.62
CA GLU A 196 -14.50 2.37 -17.01
C GLU A 196 -13.64 1.13 -16.71
N THR A 197 -12.32 1.30 -16.60
CA THR A 197 -11.36 0.19 -16.37
C THR A 197 -11.13 -0.12 -14.89
N GLY A 198 -11.85 0.55 -13.98
CA GLY A 198 -11.78 0.29 -12.55
C GLY A 198 -10.56 0.94 -11.88
N PRO A 199 -10.46 2.28 -11.82
CA PRO A 199 -9.31 2.99 -11.25
C PRO A 199 -9.14 2.75 -9.75
N PHE A 200 -7.92 2.98 -9.26
CA PHE A 200 -7.64 2.95 -7.82
C PHE A 200 -8.14 4.25 -7.22
N CYS A 201 -8.79 4.19 -6.06
CA CYS A 201 -9.26 5.36 -5.34
C CYS A 201 -8.73 5.36 -3.91
N TYR A 202 -8.40 6.53 -3.40
CA TYR A 202 -8.06 6.70 -1.98
C TYR A 202 -8.65 7.99 -1.42
N VAL A 203 -8.89 7.99 -0.11
CA VAL A 203 -9.24 9.16 0.69
C VAL A 203 -7.95 9.64 1.37
N PRO A 204 -7.55 10.92 1.21
CA PRO A 204 -6.34 11.45 1.83
C PRO A 204 -6.30 11.23 3.35
N VAL A 205 -5.09 11.13 3.89
CA VAL A 205 -4.82 10.74 5.28
C VAL A 205 -5.58 11.61 6.29
N GLU A 206 -5.66 12.91 6.07
CA GLU A 206 -6.32 13.88 6.94
C GLU A 206 -7.83 13.67 7.04
N HIS A 207 -8.46 13.14 5.99
CA HIS A 207 -9.86 12.75 5.99
C HIS A 207 -10.00 11.34 6.59
N SER A 208 -9.18 10.39 6.14
CA SER A 208 -9.19 9.01 6.61
C SER A 208 -9.03 8.90 8.13
N ARG A 209 -8.10 9.65 8.71
CA ARG A 209 -7.83 9.62 10.17
C ARG A 209 -9.03 10.06 11.01
N LYS A 210 -9.90 10.92 10.51
CA LYS A 210 -11.12 11.33 11.23
C LYS A 210 -12.10 10.18 11.39
N LEU A 211 -11.99 9.16 10.52
CA LEU A 211 -12.88 8.00 10.49
C LEU A 211 -12.37 6.83 11.33
N TYR A 212 -11.15 6.91 11.87
CA TYR A 212 -10.59 5.80 12.61
C TYR A 212 -11.46 5.47 13.82
N GLY A 213 -11.93 4.23 13.88
CA GLY A 213 -12.85 3.76 14.92
C GLY A 213 -14.28 4.31 14.81
N GLN A 214 -14.68 4.95 13.70
CA GLN A 214 -16.08 5.32 13.48
C GLN A 214 -16.92 4.11 13.03
N PHE A 215 -16.33 3.15 12.33
CA PHE A 215 -17.04 2.00 11.79
C PHE A 215 -17.11 0.80 12.76
N GLY A 216 -18.25 0.63 13.45
CA GLY A 216 -18.74 -0.65 14.01
C GLY A 216 -17.89 -1.40 15.07
N LYS A 217 -18.42 -2.53 15.59
CA LYS A 217 -18.12 -3.21 16.89
C LYS A 217 -16.64 -3.52 17.26
N PHE A 218 -15.67 -3.21 16.41
CA PHE A 218 -14.25 -3.48 16.64
C PHE A 218 -13.39 -2.24 16.38
N ARG A 219 -13.70 -1.12 17.05
CA ARG A 219 -12.90 0.14 17.06
C ARG A 219 -11.37 -0.04 17.26
N ARG A 220 -10.92 -1.23 17.67
CA ARG A 220 -9.50 -1.62 17.84
C ARG A 220 -8.85 -2.32 16.64
N PHE A 221 -9.60 -2.69 15.59
CA PHE A 221 -9.14 -3.53 14.45
C PHE A 221 -9.58 -2.99 13.07
N ASP A 222 -9.63 -1.68 12.92
CA ASP A 222 -10.20 -0.90 11.79
C ASP A 222 -9.76 -1.35 10.37
N HIS A 223 -8.69 -2.15 10.23
CA HIS A 223 -8.24 -2.75 8.96
C HIS A 223 -9.13 -3.89 8.44
N ARG A 224 -9.97 -4.51 9.29
CA ARG A 224 -10.85 -5.63 8.89
C ARG A 224 -12.19 -5.17 8.32
N HIS A 225 -12.55 -3.91 8.51
CA HIS A 225 -13.83 -3.43 8.03
C HIS A 225 -13.76 -3.08 6.54
N ARG A 226 -14.88 -3.24 5.85
CA ARG A 226 -15.06 -2.86 4.45
C ARG A 226 -16.22 -1.87 4.42
N VAL A 227 -15.94 -0.66 3.98
CA VAL A 227 -16.89 0.46 3.99
C VAL A 227 -17.44 0.65 2.58
N SER A 228 -18.76 0.75 2.44
CA SER A 228 -19.43 1.05 1.17
C SER A 228 -19.21 2.51 0.74
N ASP A 229 -19.57 2.83 -0.51
CA ASP A 229 -19.49 4.21 -0.98
C ASP A 229 -20.51 5.09 -0.27
N GLU A 230 -21.69 4.54 -0.01
CA GLU A 230 -22.78 5.19 0.73
C GLU A 230 -22.31 5.59 2.12
N GLU A 231 -21.75 4.64 2.88
CA GLU A 231 -21.20 4.91 4.21
C GLU A 231 -20.03 5.89 4.15
N MET A 232 -19.13 5.79 3.16
CA MET A 232 -18.01 6.73 3.06
C MET A 232 -18.49 8.16 2.79
N ARG A 233 -19.52 8.33 1.93
CA ARG A 233 -20.11 9.64 1.60
C ARG A 233 -20.74 10.34 2.81
N GLU A 234 -21.19 9.59 3.82
CA GLU A 234 -21.72 10.17 5.06
C GLU A 234 -20.67 10.98 5.83
N TYR A 235 -19.39 10.65 5.67
CA TYR A 235 -18.31 11.28 6.41
C TYR A 235 -17.31 12.07 5.56
N VAL A 236 -17.07 11.65 4.32
CA VAL A 236 -16.12 12.29 3.40
C VAL A 236 -16.81 12.49 2.05
N PRO A 237 -17.03 13.76 1.63
CA PRO A 237 -17.68 14.03 0.37
C PRO A 237 -16.83 13.55 -0.81
N GLU A 238 -17.47 13.09 -1.89
CA GLU A 238 -16.76 12.46 -3.03
C GLU A 238 -15.71 13.37 -3.68
N LYS A 239 -15.88 14.69 -3.61
CA LYS A 239 -14.90 15.66 -4.12
C LYS A 239 -13.53 15.58 -3.44
N ASP A 240 -13.47 15.02 -2.23
CA ASP A 240 -12.24 14.81 -1.46
C ASP A 240 -11.66 13.41 -1.71
N TRP A 241 -12.32 12.58 -2.53
CA TRP A 241 -11.79 11.29 -2.96
C TRP A 241 -10.86 11.50 -4.15
N VAL A 242 -9.72 10.81 -4.14
CA VAL A 242 -8.76 10.85 -5.24
C VAL A 242 -8.92 9.58 -6.08
N THR A 243 -9.27 9.75 -7.34
CA THR A 243 -9.34 8.67 -8.33
C THR A 243 -8.12 8.71 -9.25
N VAL A 244 -7.43 7.58 -9.37
CA VAL A 244 -6.19 7.45 -10.11
C VAL A 244 -6.48 6.87 -11.50
N THR A 245 -6.64 7.77 -12.48
CA THR A 245 -6.71 7.48 -13.92
C THR A 245 -5.48 8.02 -14.63
N GLY A 246 -5.16 7.47 -15.80
CA GLY A 246 -4.05 7.97 -16.61
C GLY A 246 -3.58 6.97 -17.67
N PRO A 247 -2.61 7.37 -18.50
CA PRO A 247 -1.98 6.48 -19.46
C PRO A 247 -1.05 5.47 -18.77
N VAL A 248 -0.58 4.49 -19.55
CA VAL A 248 0.52 3.60 -19.19
C VAL A 248 1.70 4.40 -18.65
N GLY A 249 2.28 3.95 -17.53
CA GLY A 249 3.37 4.65 -16.85
C GLY A 249 2.91 5.69 -15.82
N THR A 250 1.60 5.86 -15.60
CA THR A 250 1.09 6.58 -14.43
C THR A 250 1.47 5.84 -13.15
N VAL A 251 1.93 6.57 -12.13
CA VAL A 251 2.40 6.02 -10.86
C VAL A 251 1.70 6.69 -9.69
N ALA A 252 1.19 5.89 -8.76
CA ALA A 252 0.69 6.35 -7.48
C ALA A 252 1.50 5.75 -6.33
N PHE A 253 2.07 6.61 -5.49
CA PHE A 253 2.65 6.23 -4.21
C PHE A 253 1.62 6.56 -3.13
N VAL A 254 1.18 5.57 -2.35
CA VAL A 254 0.08 5.78 -1.38
C VAL A 254 0.37 5.08 -0.06
N ASP A 255 0.10 5.78 1.03
CA ASP A 255 0.03 5.22 2.37
C ASP A 255 -1.25 4.43 2.56
N THR A 256 -1.25 3.15 2.20
CA THR A 256 -2.47 2.33 2.27
C THR A 256 -2.78 1.82 3.68
N ALA A 257 -1.85 1.98 4.64
CA ALA A 257 -2.12 1.72 6.04
C ALA A 257 -2.92 2.86 6.69
N SER A 258 -2.75 4.10 6.23
CA SER A 258 -3.50 5.26 6.75
C SER A 258 -4.64 5.74 5.86
N CYS A 259 -4.50 5.67 4.54
CA CYS A 259 -5.56 6.07 3.62
C CYS A 259 -6.59 4.95 3.49
N PHE A 260 -7.87 5.27 3.70
CA PHE A 260 -8.93 4.43 3.16
C PHE A 260 -8.79 4.40 1.64
N HIS A 261 -8.83 3.22 1.04
CA HIS A 261 -8.65 3.04 -0.39
C HIS A 261 -9.43 1.85 -0.91
N ARG A 262 -9.54 1.77 -2.23
CA ARG A 262 -10.21 0.69 -2.96
C ARG A 262 -9.79 0.65 -4.43
N GLY A 263 -10.00 -0.46 -5.10
CA GLY A 263 -10.06 -0.51 -6.57
C GLY A 263 -11.51 -0.45 -7.04
N LEU A 264 -11.86 0.46 -7.95
CA LEU A 264 -13.18 0.38 -8.57
C LEU A 264 -13.30 -0.89 -9.40
N LYS A 265 -14.52 -1.43 -9.47
CA LYS A 265 -14.83 -2.55 -10.34
C LYS A 265 -14.72 -2.12 -11.81
N PRO A 266 -13.91 -2.81 -12.65
CA PRO A 266 -13.91 -2.55 -14.08
C PRO A 266 -15.29 -2.82 -14.68
N ARG A 267 -15.83 -1.84 -15.41
CA ARG A 267 -17.06 -1.97 -16.20
C ARG A 267 -16.76 -2.51 -17.60
N SER A 268 -15.62 -2.12 -18.16
CA SER A 268 -15.13 -2.60 -19.45
C SER A 268 -13.60 -2.65 -19.48
N GLY A 269 -13.06 -3.48 -20.36
CA GLY A 269 -11.61 -3.65 -20.47
C GLY A 269 -11.01 -4.35 -19.24
N ARG A 270 -9.69 -4.28 -19.09
CA ARG A 270 -8.96 -4.85 -17.96
C ARG A 270 -7.98 -3.80 -17.44
N ARG A 271 -7.69 -3.82 -16.15
CA ARG A 271 -6.64 -3.00 -15.57
C ARG A 271 -5.44 -3.86 -15.24
N PHE A 272 -4.33 -3.58 -15.91
CA PHE A 272 -3.06 -4.25 -15.66
C PHE A 272 -2.10 -3.31 -14.95
N MET A 273 -1.53 -3.75 -13.83
CA MET A 273 -0.67 -2.92 -13.01
C MET A 273 0.37 -3.72 -12.23
N PHE A 274 1.53 -3.10 -12.03
CA PHE A 274 2.52 -3.57 -11.07
C PHE A 274 2.30 -2.90 -9.72
N GLN A 275 2.47 -3.65 -8.63
CA GLN A 275 2.44 -3.15 -7.28
C GLN A 275 3.72 -3.55 -6.54
N ALA A 276 4.36 -2.60 -5.88
CA ALA A 276 5.42 -2.83 -4.90
C ALA A 276 4.96 -2.36 -3.52
N VAL A 277 5.26 -3.13 -2.47
CA VAL A 277 4.84 -2.84 -1.09
C VAL A 277 6.06 -2.65 -0.20
N PHE A 278 6.15 -1.51 0.47
CA PHE A 278 7.19 -1.20 1.44
C PHE A 278 6.62 -1.05 2.85
N THR A 279 7.22 -1.75 3.81
CA THR A 279 6.82 -1.73 5.22
C THR A 279 7.99 -1.30 6.11
N SER A 280 7.68 -0.85 7.33
CA SER A 280 8.65 -0.43 8.34
C SER A 280 9.23 -1.62 9.13
N ALA A 281 8.37 -2.58 9.45
CA ALA A 281 8.68 -3.89 9.97
C ALA A 281 7.81 -4.88 9.18
N ALA A 282 6.91 -5.59 9.83
CA ALA A 282 5.78 -6.27 9.21
C ALA A 282 4.75 -6.70 10.28
N PRO A 283 4.27 -5.79 11.17
CA PRO A 283 3.23 -6.14 12.13
C PRO A 283 1.95 -6.39 11.35
N ARG A 284 1.60 -7.66 11.10
CA ARG A 284 0.21 -7.98 10.73
C ARG A 284 -0.60 -7.52 11.92
N VAL A 285 -1.39 -6.44 11.80
CA VAL A 285 -2.11 -5.75 12.89
C VAL A 285 -3.27 -6.61 13.47
N TYR A 286 -3.08 -7.93 13.48
CA TYR A 286 -3.86 -8.94 14.17
C TYR A 286 -3.11 -9.35 15.45
N TRP A 287 -3.17 -8.51 16.48
CA TRP A 287 -2.91 -8.99 17.83
C TRP A 287 -4.17 -9.75 18.29
N ASN A 288 -4.27 -11.01 17.83
CA ASN A 288 -4.96 -12.16 18.43
C ASN A 288 -5.08 -13.30 17.39
N ARG A 289 -4.23 -14.32 17.55
CA ARG A 289 -4.68 -15.71 17.55
C ARG A 289 -4.46 -16.23 18.96
#